data_AF-A0A944XT04-F1
#
_entry.id   AF-A0A944XT04-F1
#
_cell.length_a   1.000
_cell.length_b   1.000
_cell.length_c   1.000
_cell.angle_alpha   90.00
_cell.angle_beta   90.00
_cell.angle_gamma   90.00
#
_symmetry.space_group_name_H-M   'P 1'
#
loop_
_entity.id
_entity.type
_entity.pdbx_description
1 polymer ?
#
loop_
_entity_poly.entity_id
_entity_poly.type
_entity_poly.pdbx_seq_one_letter_code
_entity_poly.pdbx_strand_id
1 'polypeptide(L)' 'STSANISELESPYDIESVLKMFENADVQPDIIIDAGILPHKSPSTVIRVQNGNIEILRQGELVVEL' A
#
# COMPACT_ATOMS: atom_id res chain seq x y z
N SER A 1 -9.16 -1.03 -0.88
CA SER A 1 -8.07 -1.82 -0.30
C SER A 1 -6.93 -0.89 0.04
N THR A 2 -6.36 -1.00 1.24
CA THR A 2 -5.07 -0.37 1.59
C THR A 2 -3.93 -1.30 1.18
N SER A 3 -2.67 -0.89 1.40
CA SER A 3 -1.53 -1.79 1.25
C SER A 3 -1.68 -3.03 2.15
N ALA A 4 -1.20 -4.18 1.69
CA ALA A 4 -1.36 -5.49 2.34
C ALA A 4 -0.30 -5.74 3.41
N ASN A 5 -0.13 -4.79 4.32
CA ASN A 5 0.81 -4.87 5.43
C ASN A 5 0.10 -4.67 6.78
N ILE A 6 0.70 -5.22 7.85
CA ILE A 6 0.42 -4.77 9.21
C ILE A 6 0.81 -3.29 9.28
N SER A 7 -0.05 -2.47 9.90
CA SER A 7 0.16 -1.03 10.05
C SER A 7 1.58 -0.72 10.52
N GLU A 8 2.16 0.35 9.99
CA GLU A 8 3.54 0.82 10.24
C GLU A 8 4.68 -0.02 9.64
N LEU A 9 4.40 -1.21 9.11
CA LEU A 9 5.39 -1.98 8.36
C LEU A 9 5.45 -1.55 6.89
N GLU A 10 6.57 -1.86 6.22
CA GLU A 10 6.71 -1.63 4.79
C GLU A 10 5.70 -2.45 3.98
N SER A 11 5.32 -1.92 2.81
CA SER A 11 4.43 -2.63 1.90
C SER A 11 5.17 -3.80 1.25
N PRO A 12 4.65 -5.04 1.34
CA PRO A 12 5.30 -6.21 0.75
C PRO A 12 5.13 -6.21 -0.78
N TYR A 13 6.15 -6.68 -1.49
CA TYR A 13 6.14 -6.87 -2.95
C TYR A 13 6.28 -8.35 -3.35
N ASP A 14 6.47 -9.22 -2.38
CA ASP A 14 6.59 -10.66 -2.54
C ASP A 14 5.87 -11.40 -1.41
N ILE A 15 5.60 -12.68 -1.63
CA ILE A 15 4.90 -13.53 -0.68
C ILE A 15 5.73 -13.82 0.58
N GLU A 16 7.06 -13.89 0.48
CA GLU A 16 7.95 -14.18 1.61
C GLU A 16 7.84 -13.09 2.68
N SER A 17 7.78 -11.84 2.25
CA SER A 17 7.57 -10.67 3.10
C SER A 17 6.22 -10.71 3.81
N VAL A 18 5.15 -11.14 3.11
CA VAL A 18 3.81 -11.31 3.72
C VAL A 18 3.83 -12.42 4.76
N LEU A 19 4.39 -13.59 4.43
CA LEU A 19 4.45 -14.73 5.35
C LEU A 19 5.24 -14.40 6.61
N LYS A 20 6.41 -13.76 6.47
CA LYS A 20 7.22 -13.33 7.61
C LYS A 20 6.52 -12.31 8.48
N MET A 21 5.75 -11.40 7.87
CA MET A 21 5.01 -10.37 8.58
C MET A 21 3.91 -10.95 9.47
N PHE A 22 3.21 -11.97 8.98
CA PHE A 22 2.12 -12.61 9.73
C PHE A 22 2.56 -13.82 10.55
N GLU A 23 3.80 -14.30 10.44
CA GLU A 23 4.29 -15.53 11.11
C GLU A 23 3.92 -15.63 12.61
N ASN A 24 3.99 -14.51 13.33
CA ASN A 24 3.71 -14.43 14.77
C ASN A 24 2.53 -13.51 15.11
N ALA A 25 1.70 -13.16 14.13
CA ALA A 25 0.54 -12.30 14.35
C ALA A 25 -0.61 -13.09 15.00
N ASP A 26 -1.22 -12.52 16.05
CA ASP A 26 -2.39 -13.11 16.71
C ASP A 26 -3.59 -13.27 15.76
N VAL A 27 -3.69 -12.37 14.78
CA VAL A 27 -4.73 -12.37 13.74
C VAL A 27 -4.07 -12.65 12.39
N GLN A 28 -4.55 -13.70 11.73
CA GLN A 28 -4.06 -14.15 10.43
C GLN A 28 -5.04 -13.74 9.31
N PRO A 29 -4.57 -13.53 8.07
CA PRO A 29 -5.44 -13.39 6.92
C PRO A 29 -6.18 -14.71 6.63
N ASP A 30 -7.46 -14.64 6.25
CA ASP A 30 -8.22 -15.85 5.86
C ASP A 30 -7.72 -16.45 4.54
N ILE A 31 -7.23 -15.61 3.63
CA ILE A 31 -6.78 -15.98 2.29
C ILE A 31 -5.54 -15.17 1.92
N ILE A 32 -4.54 -15.85 1.36
CA ILE A 32 -3.37 -15.23 0.73
C ILE A 32 -3.30 -15.71 -0.72
N ILE A 33 -3.09 -14.79 -1.66
CA ILE A 33 -2.96 -15.08 -3.10
C ILE A 33 -1.52 -14.77 -3.50
N ASP A 34 -0.77 -15.79 -3.92
CA ASP A 34 0.56 -15.63 -4.49
C ASP A 34 0.47 -15.47 -6.01
N ALA A 35 0.80 -14.27 -6.50
CA ALA A 35 0.85 -13.93 -7.91
C ALA A 35 2.29 -13.65 -8.40
N GLY A 36 3.30 -14.05 -7.63
CA GLY A 36 4.71 -13.74 -7.88
C GLY A 36 5.12 -12.35 -7.40
N ILE A 37 6.32 -11.93 -7.82
CA ILE A 37 6.93 -10.67 -7.40
C ILE A 37 6.24 -9.50 -8.11
N LEU A 38 5.74 -8.55 -7.33
CA LEU A 38 5.18 -7.31 -7.85
C LEU A 38 6.30 -6.34 -8.23
N PRO A 39 6.20 -5.66 -9.39
CA PRO A 39 7.13 -4.58 -9.72
C PRO A 39 7.02 -3.48 -8.66
N HIS A 40 8.17 -2.97 -8.21
CA HIS A 40 8.19 -1.89 -7.24
C HIS A 40 7.55 -0.64 -7.84
N LYS A 41 6.50 -0.14 -7.19
CA LYS A 41 5.79 1.08 -7.60
C LYS A 41 5.61 1.98 -6.40
N SER A 42 5.88 3.26 -6.59
CA SER A 42 5.59 4.26 -5.57
C SER A 42 4.10 4.22 -5.18
N PRO A 43 3.75 4.51 -3.92
CA PRO A 43 2.35 4.60 -3.51
C PRO A 43 1.56 5.55 -4.41
N SER A 44 0.25 5.35 -4.50
CA SER A 44 -0.61 6.22 -5.32
C SER A 44 -0.60 7.67 -4.82
N THR A 45 -0.70 8.62 -5.75
CA THR A 45 -0.98 10.02 -5.44
C THR A 45 -2.39 10.15 -4.87
N VAL A 46 -2.53 10.87 -3.76
CA VAL A 46 -3.82 11.10 -3.11
C VAL A 46 -4.08 12.59 -3.09
N ILE A 47 -5.17 13.01 -3.73
CA ILE A 47 -5.66 14.38 -3.74
C ILE A 47 -7.01 14.47 -3.01
N ARG A 48 -7.20 15.55 -2.26
CA ARG A 48 -8.50 15.95 -1.72
C ARG A 48 -9.08 17.03 -2.63
N VAL A 49 -10.34 16.86 -3.02
CA VAL A 49 -11.10 17.87 -3.75
C VAL A 49 -12.27 18.30 -2.87
N GLN A 50 -12.30 19.58 -2.48
CA GLN A 50 -13.35 20.12 -1.63
C GLN A 50 -13.63 21.58 -1.99
N ASN A 51 -14.90 21.91 -2.25
CA ASN A 51 -15.35 23.27 -2.58
C ASN A 51 -14.59 23.91 -3.76
N GLY A 52 -14.21 23.11 -4.76
CA GLY A 52 -13.43 23.58 -5.91
C GLY A 52 -11.92 23.74 -5.64
N ASN A 53 -11.46 23.52 -4.40
CA ASN A 53 -10.05 23.50 -4.06
C ASN A 53 -9.48 22.09 -4.16
N ILE A 54 -8.24 21.99 -4.62
CA ILE A 54 -7.47 20.75 -4.68
C ILE A 54 -6.32 20.85 -3.67
N GLU A 55 -6.14 19.82 -2.86
CA GLU A 55 -5.06 19.68 -1.89
C GLU A 55 -4.36 18.33 -2.12
N ILE A 56 -3.03 18.33 -2.23
CA ILE A 56 -2.25 17.10 -2.35
C ILE A 56 -2.02 16.54 -0.94
N LEU A 57 -2.63 15.40 -0.62
CA LEU A 57 -2.45 14.73 0.67
C LEU A 57 -1.23 13.81 0.68
N ARG A 58 -0.88 13.23 -0.47
CA ARG A 58 0.33 12.43 -0.65
C ARG A 58 0.76 12.43 -2.11
N GLN A 59 2.03 12.70 -2.38
CA GLN A 59 2.61 12.58 -3.71
C GLN A 59 3.01 11.13 -3.99
N GLY A 60 2.55 10.59 -5.12
CA GLY A 60 2.89 9.27 -5.61
C GLY A 60 3.60 9.32 -6.97
N GLU A 61 3.55 8.21 -7.71
CA GLU A 61 4.15 8.10 -9.05
C GLU A 61 3.61 9.15 -10.05
N LEU A 62 2.31 9.45 -9.97
CA LEU A 62 1.71 10.53 -10.75
C LEU A 62 2.02 11.88 -10.11
N VAL A 63 2.95 12.64 -10.68
CA VAL A 63 3.26 14.01 -10.24
C VAL A 63 2.11 14.93 -10.63
N VAL A 64 1.59 15.69 -9.65
CA VAL A 64 0.54 16.70 -9.85
C VAL A 64 1.08 18.02 -9.35
N GLU A 65 1.02 19.05 -10.19
CA GLU A 65 1.41 20.42 -9.85
C GLU A 65 0.14 21.29 -9.84
N LEU A 66 -0.03 22.12 -8.81
CA LEU A 66 -1.19 22.97 -8.57
C LEU A 66 -0.85 24.45 -8.69
#